data_AF-A0A947PTJ2-F1
#
_entry.id   AF-A0A947PTJ2-F1
#
_cell.length_a   1.000
_cell.length_b   1.000
_cell.length_c   1.000
_cell.angle_alpha   90.00
_cell.angle_beta   90.00
_cell.angle_gamma   90.00
#
_symmetry.space_group_name_H-M   'P 1'
#
loop_
_entity.id
_entity.type
_entity.pdbx_description
1 polymer ?
#
loop_
_entity_poly.entity_id
_entity_poly.type
_entity_poly.pdbx_seq_one_letter_code
_entity_poly.pdbx_strand_id
1 'polypeptide(L)' 'CGQPNQCAMAAGRPPESCWCMAQVINPAVLAALPEAQRGKACICAACGIGSADNDLSPHR' A
#
# COMPACT_ATOMS: atom_id res chain seq x y z
N CYS A 1 -4.76 5.55 -4.04
CA CYS A 1 -4.68 5.69 -5.52
C CYS A 1 -5.63 4.76 -6.30
N GLY A 2 -6.25 3.73 -5.70
CA GLY A 2 -7.18 2.84 -6.42
C GLY A 2 -6.54 1.79 -7.35
N GLN A 3 -5.22 1.79 -7.48
CA GLN A 3 -4.48 0.78 -8.25
C GLN A 3 -4.37 -0.55 -7.48
N PRO A 4 -4.20 -1.69 -8.18
CA PRO A 4 -4.05 -2.99 -7.52
C PRO A 4 -2.81 -3.01 -6.62
N ASN A 5 -2.96 -3.59 -5.42
CA ASN A 5 -1.86 -3.70 -4.46
C ASN A 5 -0.91 -4.86 -4.73
N GLN A 6 -1.27 -5.75 -5.67
CA GLN A 6 -0.50 -6.94 -6.05
C GLN A 6 -0.15 -7.84 -4.85
N CYS A 7 -1.04 -7.94 -3.87
CA CYS A 7 -0.83 -8.78 -2.68
C CYS A 7 -0.73 -10.26 -3.04
N ALA A 8 0.43 -10.87 -2.81
CA ALA A 8 0.68 -12.28 -3.08
C ALA A 8 -0.27 -13.20 -2.29
N MET A 9 -0.50 -12.90 -1.01
CA MET A 9 -1.38 -13.71 -0.15
C MET A 9 -2.83 -13.72 -0.66
N ALA A 10 -3.36 -12.57 -1.09
CA ALA A 10 -4.70 -12.48 -1.68
C ALA A 10 -4.81 -13.24 -3.01
N ALA A 11 -3.68 -13.40 -3.71
CA ALA A 11 -3.57 -14.19 -4.93
C ALA A 11 -3.23 -15.68 -4.68
N GLY A 12 -3.22 -16.15 -3.43
CA GLY A 12 -2.89 -17.54 -3.08
C GLY A 12 -1.41 -17.91 -3.28
N ARG A 13 -0.51 -16.92 -3.26
CA ARG A 13 0.93 -17.09 -3.43
C ARG A 13 1.68 -16.91 -2.10
N PRO A 14 2.91 -17.42 -1.96
CA PRO A 14 3.68 -17.28 -0.74
C PRO A 14 3.93 -15.81 -0.36
N PRO A 15 3.82 -15.42 0.93
CA PRO A 15 3.99 -14.03 1.36
C PRO A 15 5.31 -13.41 0.92
N GLU A 16 6.41 -14.16 0.94
CA GLU A 16 7.75 -13.75 0.53
C GLU A 16 7.85 -13.34 -0.94
N SER A 17 6.88 -13.73 -1.78
CA SER A 17 6.77 -13.26 -3.17
C SER A 17 6.10 -11.89 -3.30
N CYS A 18 5.56 -11.32 -2.22
CA CYS A 18 4.95 -10.00 -2.21
C CYS A 18 6.02 -8.91 -2.17
N TRP A 19 5.84 -7.84 -2.95
CA TRP A 19 6.78 -6.72 -2.99
C TRP A 19 7.03 -6.11 -1.59
N CYS A 20 6.01 -6.08 -0.74
CA CYS A 20 6.10 -5.48 0.60
C CYS A 20 6.94 -6.30 1.58
N MET A 21 7.17 -7.58 1.31
CA MET A 21 8.05 -8.42 2.14
C MET A 21 9.53 -8.26 1.76
N ALA A 22 9.81 -7.73 0.56
CA ALA A 22 11.17 -7.53 0.06
C ALA A 22 11.69 -6.09 0.26
N GLN A 23 10.86 -5.18 0.77
CA GLN A 23 11.16 -3.75 0.89
C GLN A 23 10.74 -3.21 2.27
N VAL A 24 11.50 -2.24 2.79
CA VAL A 24 11.11 -1.52 4.01
C VAL A 24 10.11 -0.43 3.63
N ILE A 25 8.88 -0.55 4.12
CA ILE A 25 7.84 0.48 3.91
C ILE A 25 8.01 1.57 4.97
N ASN A 26 8.06 2.83 4.54
CA ASN A 26 8.14 3.95 5.46
C ASN A 26 6.87 4.01 6.33
N PRO A 27 6.97 3.96 7.67
CA PRO A 27 5.82 3.99 8.57
C PRO A 27 4.99 5.28 8.44
N ALA A 28 5.59 6.40 8.02
CA ALA A 28 4.86 7.64 7.78
C ALA A 28 3.83 7.50 6.64
N VAL A 29 4.14 6.71 5.61
CA VAL A 29 3.22 6.40 4.51
C VAL A 29 2.01 5.61 5.03
N LEU A 30 2.25 4.63 5.92
CA LEU A 30 1.17 3.84 6.51
C LEU A 30 0.30 4.69 7.45
N ALA A 31 0.91 5.62 8.20
CA ALA A 31 0.19 6.56 9.05
C ALA A 31 -0.69 7.54 8.26
N ALA A 32 -0.26 7.93 7.06
CA ALA A 32 -1.01 8.81 6.17
C ALA A 32 -2.22 8.12 5.50
N LEU A 33 -2.34 6.79 5.58
CA LEU A 33 -3.49 6.08 5.00
C LEU A 33 -4.81 6.51 5.68
N PRO A 34 -5.93 6.59 4.93
CA PRO A 34 -7.25 6.82 5.52
C PRO A 34 -7.57 5.78 6.60
N GLU A 35 -8.09 6.22 7.74
CA GLU A 35 -8.35 5.36 8.90
C GLU A 35 -9.20 4.13 8.56
N ALA A 36 -10.24 4.32 7.74
CA ALA A 36 -11.12 3.25 7.29
C ALA A 36 -10.41 2.13 6.49
N GLN A 37 -9.24 2.40 5.92
CA GLN A 37 -8.49 1.45 5.09
C GLN A 37 -7.34 0.78 5.84
N ARG A 38 -6.94 1.30 7.01
CA ARG A 38 -5.83 0.75 7.80
C ARG A 38 -6.16 -0.67 8.27
N GLY A 39 -5.24 -1.60 8.05
CA GLY A 39 -5.39 -3.01 8.41
C GLY A 39 -6.43 -3.80 7.59
N LYS A 40 -6.98 -3.22 6.51
CA LYS A 40 -7.97 -3.90 5.64
C LYS A 40 -7.38 -4.42 4.34
N ALA A 41 -6.44 -3.69 3.75
CA ALA A 41 -5.79 -4.06 2.50
C ALA A 41 -4.32 -3.64 2.51
N CYS A 42 -3.49 -4.33 1.73
CA CYS A 42 -2.12 -3.91 1.50
C CYS A 42 -2.08 -2.62 0.68
N ILE A 43 -1.12 -1.74 0.99
CA ILE A 43 -0.75 -0.62 0.12
C ILE A 43 -0.12 -1.16 -1.18
N CYS A 44 -0.22 -0.42 -2.29
CA CYS A 44 0.47 -0.79 -3.53
C CYS A 44 1.93 -0.33 -3.52
N ALA A 45 2.76 -0.96 -4.34
CA ALA A 45 4.19 -0.65 -4.43
C ALA A 45 4.45 0.82 -4.76
N ALA A 46 3.68 1.41 -5.67
CA ALA A 46 3.83 2.82 -6.05
C ALA A 46 3.63 3.77 -4.85
N CYS A 47 2.59 3.55 -4.04
CA CYS A 47 2.33 4.37 -2.86
C CYS A 47 3.25 4.03 -1.67
N GLY A 48 3.77 2.81 -1.60
CA GLY A 48 4.67 2.38 -0.52
C GLY A 48 6.14 2.74 -0.71
N ILE A 49 6.59 2.85 -1.96
CA ILE A 49 7.98 3.18 -2.34
C ILE A 49 8.16 4.69 -2.56
N GLY A 50 7.14 5.38 -3.09
CA GLY A 50 7.22 6.77 -3.51
C GLY A 50 6.76 7.75 -2.44
N SER A 51 7.58 8.78 -2.23
CA SER A 51 7.47 9.93 -1.33
C SER A 51 6.05 10.36 -0.99
N ALA A 52 5.85 10.77 0.27
CA ALA A 52 4.61 11.32 0.80
C ALA A 52 4.14 12.59 0.05
N ASP A 53 3.72 12.46 -1.20
CA ASP A 53 3.04 13.50 -1.96
C ASP A 53 1.55 13.16 -2.00
N ASN A 54 0.91 13.58 -0.91
CA ASN A 54 -0.30 14.40 -0.90
C ASN A 54 -1.25 14.26 -2.12
N ASP A 55 -1.86 13.09 -2.31
CA ASP A 55 -3.12 13.00 -3.05
C ASP A 55 -4.30 13.30 -2.09
N LEU A 56 -4.40 14.57 -1.72
CA LEU A 56 -5.58 15.16 -1.10
C LEU A 56 -6.51 15.71 -2.20
N SER A 57 -6.78 14.93 -3.25
CA SER A 57 -7.83 15.28 -4.21
C SER A 57 -9.12 14.50 -3.89
N PRO A 58 -10.20 15.20 -3.49
CA PRO A 58 -11.52 14.59 -3.41
C PRO A 58 -12.01 14.39 -4.85
N HIS A 59 -11.85 13.18 -5.38
CA HIS A 59 -12.39 12.83 -6.68
C HIS A 59 -13.92 12.96 -6.66
N ARG A 60 -14.40 14.01 -7.36
CA ARG A 60 -15.75 14.15 -7.91
C ARG A 60 -16.04 13.06 -8.93
#